data_AF-A0A2G6C5D0-F1
#
_entry.id   AF-A0A2G6C5D0-F1
#
_cell.length_a   1.000
_cell.length_b   1.000
_cell.length_c   1.000
_cell.angle_alpha   90.00
_cell.angle_beta   90.00
_cell.angle_gamma   90.00
#
_symmetry.space_group_name_H-M   'P 1'
#
loop_
_entity.id
_entity.type
_entity.pdbx_description
1 polymer ?
#
loop_
_entity_poly.entity_id
_entity_poly.type
_entity_poly.pdbx_seq_one_letter_code
_entity_poly.pdbx_strand_id
1 'polypeptide(L)'
;MDESGIKKQIADKIKSSETFLVAVNNNPSVDELSAALGLTVLLNKLDKRATSIFSGSVPPAITFLHPEKTFEDSVNSLRDFIIALDKEKADHLRYKIDEESGMVKIFITPYKTTISQKDLEFSQGDYNVEMVIAIGVKTEAGLDKALADHGRILHDATVASLIIEDSKDGLGSLNWHSNNASSYSEMVVSLADELKEDKNIIDEQIATALLTGVVSATDRFSNKRTNPEVMKMAAQLMSWGANQQLIANKLQDPSYKPKPS
;
A
#
# COMPACT_ATOMS: atom_id res chain seq x y z
N MET A 1 -10.65 -0.63 -23.49
CA MET A 1 -10.58 0.66 -22.76
C MET A 1 -9.17 1.18 -22.94
N ASP A 2 -9.00 2.49 -23.14
CA ASP A 2 -7.66 3.07 -23.21
C ASP A 2 -7.04 3.14 -21.80
N GLU A 3 -5.71 3.16 -21.74
CA GLU A 3 -4.94 3.17 -20.49
C GLU A 3 -5.33 4.34 -19.58
N SER A 4 -5.56 5.52 -20.18
CA SER A 4 -5.96 6.74 -19.48
C SER A 4 -7.32 6.62 -18.80
N GLY A 5 -8.28 5.91 -19.42
CA GLY A 5 -9.61 5.72 -18.85
C GLY A 5 -9.60 4.86 -17.58
N ILE A 6 -8.84 3.76 -17.58
CA ILE A 6 -8.71 2.89 -16.40
C ILE A 6 -7.97 3.61 -15.27
N LYS A 7 -6.86 4.29 -15.57
CA LYS A 7 -6.12 5.08 -14.58
C LYS A 7 -7.03 6.06 -13.85
N LYS A 8 -7.88 6.78 -14.60
CA LYS A 8 -8.85 7.72 -14.02
C LYS A 8 -9.88 7.02 -13.14
N GLN A 9 -10.40 5.86 -13.54
CA GLN A 9 -11.33 5.09 -12.70
C GLN A 9 -10.68 4.63 -11.39
N ILE A 10 -9.41 4.20 -11.45
CA ILE A 10 -8.66 3.85 -10.24
C ILE A 10 -8.53 5.08 -9.34
N ALA A 11 -8.16 6.24 -9.89
CA ALA A 11 -8.06 7.48 -9.13
C ALA A 11 -9.41 7.92 -8.51
N ASP A 12 -10.51 7.86 -9.26
CA ASP A 12 -11.84 8.18 -8.77
C ASP A 12 -12.30 7.21 -7.67
N LYS A 13 -11.95 5.92 -7.81
CA LYS A 13 -12.23 4.92 -6.77
C LYS A 13 -11.39 5.17 -5.52
N ILE A 14 -10.12 5.54 -5.66
CA ILE A 14 -9.27 5.93 -4.51
C ILE A 14 -9.85 7.15 -3.79
N LYS A 15 -10.35 8.15 -4.52
CA LYS A 15 -10.96 9.34 -3.87
C LYS A 15 -12.20 8.99 -3.06
N SER A 16 -13.02 8.04 -3.54
CA SER A 16 -14.27 7.63 -2.91
C SER A 16 -14.14 6.49 -1.88
N SER A 17 -12.94 5.93 -1.69
CA SER A 17 -12.69 4.87 -0.72
C SER A 17 -11.83 5.33 0.46
N GLU A 18 -11.99 4.68 1.61
CA GLU A 18 -11.29 5.06 2.86
C GLU A 18 -10.26 4.04 3.34
N THR A 19 -10.49 2.74 3.12
CA THR A 19 -9.61 1.66 3.56
C THR A 19 -9.02 0.90 2.39
N PHE A 20 -7.70 0.77 2.39
CA PHE A 20 -6.93 0.23 1.28
C PHE A 20 -5.99 -0.88 1.74
N LEU A 21 -5.94 -1.94 0.94
CA LEU A 21 -4.89 -2.94 0.99
C LEU A 21 -4.01 -2.77 -0.25
N VAL A 22 -2.71 -2.57 -0.05
CA VAL A 22 -1.73 -2.61 -1.13
C VAL A 22 -1.04 -3.99 -1.08
N ALA A 23 -1.15 -4.72 -2.18
CA ALA A 23 -0.65 -6.08 -2.29
C ALA A 23 0.45 -6.18 -3.35
N VAL A 24 1.43 -7.03 -3.10
CA VAL A 24 2.53 -7.33 -4.02
C VAL A 24 2.61 -8.82 -4.32
N ASN A 25 3.46 -9.18 -5.28
CA ASN A 25 3.72 -10.56 -5.65
C ASN A 25 4.44 -11.32 -4.50
N ASN A 26 4.37 -12.64 -4.49
CA ASN A 26 5.00 -13.49 -3.47
C ASN A 26 6.54 -13.46 -3.45
N ASN A 27 7.15 -12.92 -4.52
CA ASN A 27 8.59 -12.73 -4.63
C ASN A 27 8.89 -11.40 -5.36
N PRO A 28 8.54 -10.28 -4.72
CA PRO A 28 8.47 -8.99 -5.37
C PRO A 28 9.87 -8.46 -5.64
N SER A 29 9.99 -7.69 -6.72
CA SER A 29 11.16 -6.89 -7.03
C SER A 29 11.30 -5.69 -6.10
N VAL A 30 12.48 -5.07 -6.09
CA VAL A 30 12.70 -3.80 -5.38
C VAL A 30 11.76 -2.71 -5.88
N ASP A 31 11.42 -2.72 -7.17
CA ASP A 31 10.46 -1.77 -7.74
C ASP A 31 9.04 -2.00 -7.22
N GLU A 32 8.53 -3.24 -7.19
CA GLU A 32 7.21 -3.54 -6.63
C GLU A 32 7.10 -3.13 -5.16
N LEU A 33 8.12 -3.44 -4.34
CA LEU A 33 8.14 -3.04 -2.93
C LEU A 33 8.26 -1.52 -2.76
N SER A 34 9.06 -0.85 -3.59
CA SER A 34 9.20 0.61 -3.55
C SER A 34 7.91 1.32 -3.97
N ALA A 35 7.23 0.80 -4.98
CA ALA A 35 5.94 1.28 -5.45
C ALA A 35 4.86 1.08 -4.38
N ALA A 36 4.81 -0.09 -3.75
CA ALA A 36 3.87 -0.39 -2.66
C ALA A 36 4.09 0.53 -1.46
N LEU A 37 5.33 0.69 -1.01
CA LEU A 37 5.68 1.59 0.09
C LEU A 37 5.30 3.04 -0.24
N GLY A 38 5.71 3.53 -1.42
CA GLY A 38 5.40 4.88 -1.87
C GLY A 38 3.90 5.15 -1.96
N LEU A 39 3.13 4.20 -2.50
CA LEU A 39 1.68 4.29 -2.60
C LEU A 39 1.00 4.26 -1.23
N THR A 40 1.40 3.37 -0.33
CA THR A 40 0.82 3.30 1.02
C THR A 40 1.06 4.58 1.81
N VAL A 41 2.29 5.11 1.78
CA VAL A 41 2.60 6.38 2.44
C VAL A 41 1.81 7.53 1.82
N LEU A 42 1.69 7.57 0.49
CA LEU A 42 0.90 8.57 -0.23
C LEU A 42 -0.58 8.53 0.16
N LEU A 43 -1.21 7.35 0.18
CA LEU A 43 -2.61 7.18 0.58
C LEU A 43 -2.83 7.62 2.03
N ASN A 44 -1.95 7.22 2.96
CA ASN A 44 -2.05 7.62 4.36
C ASN A 44 -1.94 9.14 4.55
N LYS A 45 -1.21 9.84 3.67
CA LYS A 45 -1.14 11.31 3.67
C LYS A 45 -2.36 12.00 3.09
N LEU A 46 -3.17 11.29 2.33
CA LEU A 46 -4.48 11.74 1.86
C LEU A 46 -5.59 11.44 2.88
N ASP A 47 -5.21 11.26 4.16
CA ASP A 47 -6.09 10.88 5.27
C ASP A 47 -6.84 9.54 5.06
N LYS A 48 -6.32 8.68 4.17
CA LYS A 48 -6.84 7.31 3.95
C LYS A 48 -6.16 6.33 4.90
N ARG A 49 -6.73 5.12 5.03
CA ARG A 49 -6.16 4.02 5.82
C ARG A 49 -5.62 2.95 4.89
N ALA A 50 -4.35 3.06 4.52
CA ALA A 50 -3.67 2.10 3.66
C ALA A 50 -2.70 1.22 4.46
N THR A 51 -2.80 -0.08 4.23
CA THR A 51 -1.88 -1.09 4.75
C THR A 51 -1.24 -1.83 3.58
N SER A 52 0.08 -1.98 3.60
CA SER A 52 0.82 -2.82 2.66
C SER A 52 1.11 -4.18 3.30
N ILE A 53 0.92 -5.28 2.58
CA ILE A 53 1.21 -6.63 3.11
C ILE A 53 2.31 -7.29 2.29
N PHE A 54 3.32 -7.78 3.01
CA PHE A 54 4.41 -8.57 2.45
C PHE A 54 5.00 -9.48 3.54
N SER A 55 4.86 -10.80 3.39
CA SER A 55 5.35 -11.79 4.37
C SER A 55 6.75 -12.32 4.07
N GLY A 56 7.35 -11.88 2.96
CA GLY A 56 8.70 -12.27 2.56
C GLY A 56 9.79 -11.49 3.29
N SER A 57 11.05 -11.81 2.98
CA SER A 57 12.20 -11.08 3.51
C SER A 57 12.44 -9.81 2.70
N VAL A 58 12.45 -8.68 3.40
CA VAL A 58 12.73 -7.38 2.79
C VAL A 58 14.17 -7.30 2.28
N PRO A 59 14.41 -6.98 1.00
CA PRO A 59 15.76 -6.82 0.47
C PRO A 59 16.54 -5.70 1.20
N PRO A 60 17.85 -5.87 1.49
CA PRO A 60 18.68 -4.83 2.11
C PRO A 60 18.66 -3.49 1.36
N ALA A 61 18.47 -3.58 0.04
CA ALA A 61 18.36 -2.44 -0.87
C ALA A 61 17.24 -1.45 -0.52
N ILE A 62 16.22 -1.84 0.25
CA ILE A 62 15.10 -0.94 0.62
C ILE A 62 14.98 -0.71 2.13
N THR A 63 15.84 -1.29 2.97
CA THR A 63 15.77 -1.13 4.43
C THR A 63 15.85 0.33 4.88
N PHE A 64 16.55 1.17 4.12
CA PHE A 64 16.67 2.60 4.42
C PHE A 64 15.35 3.38 4.25
N LEU A 65 14.36 2.81 3.58
CA LEU A 65 13.02 3.39 3.42
C LEU A 65 12.11 3.11 4.64
N HIS A 66 12.63 2.45 5.68
CA HIS A 66 11.87 2.01 6.85
C HIS A 66 10.66 1.14 6.52
N PRO A 67 10.83 0.07 5.72
CA PRO A 67 9.74 -0.82 5.30
C PRO A 67 8.98 -1.43 6.49
N GLU A 68 9.62 -1.60 7.65
CA GLU A 68 9.01 -2.09 8.89
C GLU A 68 7.89 -1.20 9.45
N LYS A 69 7.81 0.07 9.01
CA LYS A 69 6.75 1.00 9.41
C LYS A 69 5.55 0.99 8.47
N THR A 70 5.65 0.26 7.36
CA THR A 70 4.66 0.31 6.27
C THR A 70 4.15 -1.07 5.88
N PHE A 71 5.02 -2.08 5.89
CA PHE A 71 4.65 -3.46 5.60
C PHE A 71 4.26 -4.21 6.86
N GLU A 72 3.14 -4.91 6.77
CA GLU A 72 2.71 -5.90 7.74
C GLU A 72 2.90 -7.31 7.17
N ASP A 73 3.18 -8.27 8.04
CA ASP A 73 3.37 -9.68 7.70
C ASP A 73 2.04 -10.46 7.68
N SER A 74 0.95 -9.84 8.13
CA SER A 74 -0.37 -10.45 8.23
C SER A 74 -1.49 -9.45 7.96
N VAL A 75 -2.68 -9.96 7.67
CA VAL A 75 -3.90 -9.18 7.42
C VAL A 75 -4.68 -8.83 8.69
N ASN A 76 -4.14 -9.11 9.88
CA ASN A 76 -4.93 -9.07 11.12
C ASN A 76 -5.37 -7.64 11.50
N SER A 77 -4.56 -6.63 11.18
CA SER A 77 -4.90 -5.21 11.38
C SER A 77 -6.06 -4.72 10.52
N LEU A 78 -6.40 -5.46 9.46
CA LEU A 78 -7.48 -5.13 8.53
C LEU A 78 -8.86 -5.57 9.05
N ARG A 79 -8.93 -6.24 10.21
CA ARG A 79 -10.20 -6.65 10.83
C ARG A 79 -10.55 -5.73 11.98
N ASP A 80 -11.83 -5.41 12.07
CA ASP A 80 -12.34 -4.73 13.26
C ASP A 80 -12.33 -5.70 14.45
N PHE A 81 -11.79 -5.25 15.58
CA PHE A 81 -11.97 -5.97 16.84
C PHE A 81 -13.26 -5.52 17.51
N ILE A 82 -14.20 -6.44 17.67
CA ILE A 82 -15.55 -6.16 18.16
C ILE A 82 -15.61 -6.50 19.64
N ILE A 83 -16.01 -5.50 20.44
CA ILE A 83 -16.37 -5.67 21.84
C ILE A 83 -17.89 -5.48 21.94
N ALA A 84 -18.61 -6.56 22.14
CA ALA A 84 -20.07 -6.55 22.27
C ALA A 84 -20.49 -6.64 23.74
N LEU A 85 -21.56 -5.92 24.07
CA LEU A 85 -22.20 -5.89 25.39
C LEU A 85 -23.70 -5.77 25.20
N ASP A 86 -24.46 -6.42 26.07
CA ASP A 86 -25.93 -6.29 26.10
C ASP A 86 -26.35 -4.84 26.36
N LYS A 87 -27.15 -4.29 25.43
CA LYS A 87 -27.69 -2.92 25.51
C LYS A 87 -28.52 -2.68 26.77
N GLU A 88 -29.12 -3.71 27.37
CA GLU A 88 -29.93 -3.56 28.58
C GLU A 88 -29.06 -3.31 29.83
N LYS A 89 -27.76 -3.64 29.76
CA LYS A 89 -26.81 -3.49 30.86
C LYS A 89 -26.04 -2.18 30.84
N ALA A 90 -26.01 -1.46 29.71
CA ALA A 90 -25.25 -0.22 29.54
C ALA A 90 -26.14 0.96 29.16
N ASP A 91 -25.91 2.10 29.82
CA ASP A 91 -26.63 3.35 29.55
C ASP A 91 -25.87 4.20 28.53
N HIS A 92 -24.57 4.42 28.80
CA HIS A 92 -23.72 5.30 27.99
C HIS A 92 -22.30 4.73 27.87
N LEU A 93 -21.70 4.92 26.70
CA LEU A 93 -20.31 4.57 26.41
C LEU A 93 -19.55 5.85 26.03
N ARG A 94 -18.37 6.04 26.64
CA ARG A 94 -17.45 7.13 26.29
C ARG A 94 -16.04 6.57 26.22
N TYR A 95 -15.19 7.13 25.37
CA TYR A 95 -13.77 6.77 25.32
C TYR A 95 -12.90 7.99 25.64
N LYS A 96 -11.68 7.74 26.12
CA LYS A 96 -10.64 8.76 26.29
C LYS A 96 -9.31 8.15 25.88
N ILE A 97 -8.55 8.89 25.07
CA ILE A 97 -7.15 8.58 24.80
C ILE A 97 -6.33 9.18 25.93
N ASP A 98 -5.60 8.33 26.64
CA ASP A 98 -4.71 8.72 27.72
C ASP A 98 -3.29 8.85 27.15
N GLU A 99 -2.89 10.08 26.84
CA GLU A 99 -1.61 10.41 26.21
C GLU A 99 -0.38 10.01 27.07
N GLU A 100 -0.51 9.99 28.40
CA GLU A 100 0.60 9.62 29.29
C GLU A 100 0.86 8.11 29.28
N SER A 101 -0.21 7.31 29.24
CA SER A 101 -0.12 5.84 29.20
C SER A 101 -0.17 5.26 27.79
N GLY A 102 -0.49 6.06 26.78
CA GLY A 102 -0.73 5.63 25.40
C GLY A 102 -1.97 4.73 25.22
N MET A 103 -2.87 4.67 26.22
CA MET A 103 -4.00 3.74 26.22
C MET A 103 -5.31 4.41 25.82
N VAL A 104 -6.12 3.72 25.01
CA VAL A 104 -7.53 4.06 24.80
C VAL A 104 -8.36 3.46 25.93
N LYS A 105 -8.91 4.31 26.81
CA LYS A 105 -9.77 3.91 27.92
C LYS A 105 -11.23 4.02 27.51
N ILE A 106 -11.93 2.89 27.49
CA ILE A 106 -13.37 2.83 27.25
C ILE A 106 -14.09 2.79 28.60
N PHE A 107 -14.94 3.78 28.87
CA PHE A 107 -15.77 3.84 30.06
C PHE A 107 -17.21 3.48 29.69
N ILE A 108 -17.73 2.45 30.33
CA ILE A 108 -19.10 1.99 30.15
C ILE A 108 -19.86 2.30 31.45
N THR A 109 -20.90 3.13 31.36
CA THR A 109 -21.77 3.44 32.50
C THR A 109 -22.84 2.36 32.59
N PRO A 110 -22.87 1.54 33.66
CA PRO A 110 -23.83 0.47 33.77
C PRO A 110 -25.24 0.99 34.09
N TYR A 111 -26.27 0.28 33.64
CA TYR A 111 -27.67 0.57 33.95
C TYR A 111 -28.24 -0.45 34.93
N LYS A 112 -28.50 -0.04 36.18
CA LYS A 112 -29.13 -0.86 37.24
C LYS A 112 -28.48 -2.24 37.51
N THR A 113 -27.26 -2.46 37.05
CA THR A 113 -26.50 -3.70 37.24
C THR A 113 -25.00 -3.40 37.40
N THR A 114 -24.18 -4.42 37.62
CA THR A 114 -22.72 -4.34 37.51
C THR A 114 -22.27 -5.03 36.23
N ILE A 115 -21.39 -4.38 35.48
CA ILE A 115 -20.76 -4.97 34.29
C ILE A 115 -19.43 -5.59 34.70
N SER A 116 -19.18 -6.81 34.23
CA SER A 116 -17.94 -7.56 34.43
C SER A 116 -17.38 -8.07 33.10
N GLN A 117 -16.18 -8.66 33.12
CA GLN A 117 -15.58 -9.27 31.92
C GLN A 117 -16.48 -10.37 31.31
N LYS A 118 -17.31 -11.04 32.11
CA LYS A 118 -18.22 -12.10 31.63
C LYS A 118 -19.39 -11.55 30.80
N ASP A 119 -19.64 -10.25 30.91
CA ASP A 119 -20.70 -9.57 30.15
C ASP A 119 -20.18 -9.05 28.80
N LEU A 120 -18.87 -9.10 28.56
CA LEU A 120 -18.24 -8.67 27.33
C LEU A 120 -17.97 -9.87 26.42
N GLU A 121 -18.44 -9.77 25.18
CA GLU A 121 -18.11 -10.71 24.12
C GLU A 121 -17.06 -10.08 23.20
N PHE A 122 -16.01 -10.85 22.90
CA PHE A 122 -14.93 -10.42 22.03
C PHE A 122 -14.94 -11.25 20.77
N SER A 123 -14.95 -10.59 19.63
CA SER A 123 -14.89 -11.24 18.32
C SER A 123 -14.09 -10.41 17.33
N GLN A 124 -13.75 -11.03 16.20
CA GLN A 124 -13.14 -10.36 15.06
C GLN A 124 -14.20 -10.21 13.98
N GLY A 125 -14.32 -9.01 13.43
CA GLY A 125 -15.20 -8.73 12.30
C GLY A 125 -14.69 -9.32 10.99
N ASP A 126 -15.43 -9.00 9.93
CA ASP A 126 -14.95 -9.17 8.57
C ASP A 126 -13.83 -8.16 8.26
N TYR A 127 -13.17 -8.34 7.11
CA TYR A 127 -12.13 -7.43 6.67
C TYR A 127 -12.73 -6.08 6.28
N ASN A 128 -12.21 -5.02 6.88
CA ASN A 128 -12.60 -3.64 6.62
C ASN A 128 -11.71 -3.04 5.52
N VAL A 129 -11.81 -3.59 4.29
CA VAL A 129 -11.06 -3.15 3.11
C VAL A 129 -12.02 -2.82 1.99
N GLU A 130 -12.06 -1.57 1.55
CA GLU A 130 -12.92 -1.15 0.44
C GLU A 130 -12.25 -1.32 -0.93
N MET A 131 -10.92 -1.17 -0.98
CA MET A 131 -10.15 -1.29 -2.21
C MET A 131 -8.83 -2.05 -2.01
N VAL A 132 -8.54 -2.97 -2.92
CA VAL A 132 -7.26 -3.66 -3.02
C VAL A 132 -6.52 -3.13 -4.24
N ILE A 133 -5.26 -2.73 -4.07
CA ILE A 133 -4.38 -2.31 -5.16
C ILE A 133 -3.24 -3.32 -5.26
N ALA A 134 -3.31 -4.20 -6.24
CA ALA A 134 -2.32 -5.23 -6.50
C ALA A 134 -1.26 -4.74 -7.49
N ILE A 135 0.00 -4.69 -7.07
CA ILE A 135 1.13 -4.23 -7.88
C ILE A 135 1.91 -5.45 -8.36
N GLY A 136 1.98 -5.64 -9.69
CA GLY A 136 2.72 -6.74 -10.30
C GLY A 136 2.14 -8.14 -10.10
N VAL A 137 0.92 -8.23 -9.56
CA VAL A 137 0.23 -9.51 -9.37
C VAL A 137 -0.73 -9.77 -10.53
N LYS A 138 -0.42 -10.82 -11.32
CA LYS A 138 -1.18 -11.20 -12.52
C LYS A 138 -2.33 -12.15 -12.20
N THR A 139 -2.17 -13.04 -11.22
CA THR A 139 -3.14 -14.07 -10.83
C THR A 139 -3.14 -14.29 -9.32
N GLU A 140 -4.20 -14.89 -8.76
CA GLU A 140 -4.31 -15.09 -7.30
C GLU A 140 -3.18 -15.96 -6.75
N ALA A 141 -2.68 -16.91 -7.55
CA ALA A 141 -1.52 -17.74 -7.21
C ALA A 141 -0.20 -16.95 -7.06
N GLY A 142 -0.13 -15.76 -7.65
CA GLY A 142 1.02 -14.85 -7.51
C GLY A 142 0.96 -13.96 -6.28
N LEU A 143 -0.17 -13.93 -5.57
CA LEU A 143 -0.33 -13.09 -4.39
C LEU A 143 0.57 -13.56 -3.25
N ASP A 144 1.02 -12.64 -2.40
CA ASP A 144 1.73 -12.98 -1.18
C ASP A 144 0.92 -13.97 -0.31
N LYS A 145 1.61 -14.90 0.34
CA LYS A 145 0.98 -15.98 1.12
C LYS A 145 0.10 -15.47 2.25
N ALA A 146 0.47 -14.34 2.86
CA ALA A 146 -0.33 -13.71 3.90
C ALA A 146 -1.72 -13.29 3.41
N LEU A 147 -1.89 -13.12 2.10
CA LEU A 147 -3.15 -12.77 1.45
C LEU A 147 -3.82 -13.94 0.73
N ALA A 148 -3.04 -14.90 0.22
CA ALA A 148 -3.57 -16.08 -0.48
C ALA A 148 -4.54 -16.90 0.39
N ASP A 149 -4.27 -17.00 1.69
CA ASP A 149 -5.15 -17.69 2.65
C ASP A 149 -6.43 -16.90 2.99
N HIS A 150 -6.56 -15.67 2.47
CA HIS A 150 -7.59 -14.71 2.80
C HIS A 150 -8.34 -14.17 1.56
N GLY A 151 -8.63 -15.05 0.59
CA GLY A 151 -9.30 -14.71 -0.67
C GLY A 151 -10.64 -13.98 -0.52
N ARG A 152 -11.29 -14.04 0.65
CA ARG A 152 -12.49 -13.25 0.96
C ARG A 152 -12.26 -11.74 0.85
N ILE A 153 -11.06 -11.25 1.19
CA ILE A 153 -10.68 -9.84 1.06
C ILE A 153 -10.83 -9.37 -0.39
N LEU A 154 -10.40 -10.20 -1.35
CA LEU A 154 -10.46 -9.87 -2.78
C LEU A 154 -11.89 -9.92 -3.34
N HIS A 155 -12.80 -10.65 -2.69
CA HIS A 155 -14.18 -10.77 -3.12
C HIS A 155 -15.04 -9.58 -2.69
N ASP A 156 -14.84 -9.12 -1.45
CA ASP A 156 -15.68 -8.07 -0.85
C ASP A 156 -15.20 -6.65 -1.23
N ALA A 157 -13.91 -6.51 -1.58
CA ALA A 157 -13.31 -5.23 -1.96
C ALA A 157 -13.30 -5.00 -3.48
N THR A 158 -13.22 -3.72 -3.89
CA THR A 158 -12.90 -3.40 -5.30
C THR A 158 -11.42 -3.66 -5.55
N VAL A 159 -11.09 -4.55 -6.50
CA VAL A 159 -9.70 -4.88 -6.81
C VAL A 159 -9.22 -4.13 -8.05
N ALA A 160 -8.11 -3.43 -7.92
CA ALA A 160 -7.35 -2.82 -9.00
C ALA A 160 -5.98 -3.49 -9.16
N SER A 161 -5.55 -3.75 -10.38
CA SER A 161 -4.24 -4.34 -10.68
C SER A 161 -3.40 -3.37 -11.50
N LEU A 162 -2.15 -3.15 -11.10
CA LEU A 162 -1.14 -2.39 -11.84
C LEU A 162 -0.18 -3.39 -12.48
N ILE A 163 -0.14 -3.41 -13.81
CA ILE A 163 0.55 -4.46 -14.57
C ILE A 163 1.39 -3.80 -15.67
N ILE A 164 2.66 -4.20 -15.72
CA ILE A 164 3.59 -3.85 -16.78
C ILE A 164 3.71 -5.11 -17.66
N GLU A 165 3.84 -4.89 -18.97
CA GLU A 165 3.86 -5.91 -20.03
C GLU A 165 2.48 -6.33 -20.56
N ASP A 166 2.52 -6.91 -21.76
CA ASP A 166 1.37 -7.30 -22.56
C ASP A 166 0.79 -8.66 -22.08
N SER A 167 0.42 -8.74 -20.80
CA SER A 167 -0.43 -9.82 -20.29
C SER A 167 -1.88 -9.37 -20.29
N LYS A 168 -2.81 -10.25 -20.69
CA LYS A 168 -4.25 -10.01 -20.49
C LYS A 168 -4.70 -10.33 -19.05
N ASP A 169 -3.79 -10.84 -18.24
CA ASP A 169 -4.03 -11.28 -16.88
C ASP A 169 -4.20 -10.08 -15.96
N GLY A 170 -5.11 -10.19 -15.00
CA GLY A 170 -5.30 -9.21 -13.95
C GLY A 170 -6.23 -9.78 -12.90
N LEU A 171 -6.04 -9.38 -11.64
CA LEU A 171 -6.80 -9.89 -10.52
C LEU A 171 -8.19 -9.27 -10.40
N GLY A 172 -8.33 -8.03 -10.84
CA GLY A 172 -9.41 -7.16 -10.40
C GLY A 172 -10.38 -6.77 -11.50
N SER A 173 -11.38 -6.00 -11.10
CA SER A 173 -12.31 -5.34 -12.01
C SER A 173 -11.66 -4.13 -12.72
N LEU A 174 -10.60 -3.55 -12.13
CA LEU A 174 -9.86 -2.41 -12.66
C LEU A 174 -8.40 -2.79 -12.96
N ASN A 175 -8.13 -3.31 -14.16
CA ASN A 175 -6.77 -3.71 -14.54
C ASN A 175 -6.10 -2.63 -15.40
N TRP A 176 -5.14 -1.92 -14.82
CA TRP A 176 -4.33 -0.94 -15.53
C TRP A 176 -3.08 -1.62 -16.08
N HIS A 177 -3.11 -1.87 -17.39
CA HIS A 177 -1.97 -2.37 -18.15
C HIS A 177 -1.21 -1.19 -18.76
N SER A 178 0.08 -1.09 -18.47
CA SER A 178 0.96 -0.12 -19.11
C SER A 178 2.02 -0.82 -19.97
N ASN A 179 1.99 -0.51 -21.27
CA ASN A 179 2.98 -1.03 -22.22
C ASN A 179 4.24 -0.15 -22.29
N ASN A 180 4.18 1.07 -21.76
CA ASN A 180 5.24 2.06 -21.87
C ASN A 180 5.91 2.39 -20.53
N ALA A 181 5.31 2.00 -19.40
CA ALA A 181 5.91 2.20 -18.09
C ALA A 181 7.21 1.40 -17.95
N SER A 182 8.26 2.06 -17.47
CA SER A 182 9.56 1.44 -17.17
C SER A 182 9.56 0.72 -15.83
N SER A 183 8.61 1.03 -14.95
CA SER A 183 8.55 0.58 -13.56
C SER A 183 7.17 0.77 -12.95
N TYR A 184 6.84 -0.01 -11.92
CA TYR A 184 5.60 0.16 -11.15
C TYR A 184 5.63 1.46 -10.37
N SER A 185 6.82 1.88 -9.94
CA SER A 185 7.01 3.20 -9.32
C SER A 185 6.62 4.33 -10.26
N GLU A 186 6.92 4.24 -11.56
CA GLU A 186 6.43 5.18 -12.57
C GLU A 186 4.89 5.21 -12.67
N MET A 187 4.25 4.03 -12.68
CA MET A 187 2.78 3.97 -12.67
C MET A 187 2.19 4.64 -11.42
N VAL A 188 2.81 4.43 -10.25
CA VAL A 188 2.39 5.08 -9.00
C VAL A 188 2.59 6.60 -9.05
N VAL A 189 3.68 7.11 -9.64
CA VAL A 189 3.84 8.57 -9.84
C VAL A 189 2.75 9.10 -10.77
N SER A 190 2.47 8.41 -11.89
CA SER A 190 1.39 8.83 -12.78
C SER A 190 0.02 8.76 -12.12
N LEU A 191 -0.21 7.86 -11.16
CA LEU A 191 -1.43 7.80 -10.37
C LEU A 191 -1.51 8.96 -9.37
N ALA A 192 -0.41 9.25 -8.67
CA ALA A 192 -0.32 10.39 -7.78
C ALA A 192 -0.57 11.71 -8.52
N ASP A 193 -0.12 11.81 -9.77
CA ASP A 193 -0.39 12.96 -10.65
C ASP A 193 -1.85 13.08 -11.10
N GLU A 194 -2.65 12.00 -11.05
CA GLU A 194 -4.10 12.03 -11.28
C GLU A 194 -4.88 12.31 -9.98
N LEU A 195 -4.31 11.90 -8.84
CA LEU A 195 -4.86 12.13 -7.51
C LEU A 195 -4.60 13.55 -7.00
N LYS A 196 -3.51 14.19 -7.43
CA LYS A 196 -3.22 15.58 -7.05
C LYS A 196 -4.32 16.48 -7.61
N GLU A 197 -4.89 17.27 -6.71
CA GLU A 197 -5.71 18.42 -7.11
C GLU A 197 -4.75 19.60 -7.35
N ASP A 198 -4.68 20.54 -6.41
CA ASP A 198 -3.90 21.77 -6.57
C ASP A 198 -2.54 21.76 -5.86
N LYS A 199 -2.22 20.70 -5.10
CA LYS A 199 -0.98 20.60 -4.31
C LYS A 199 -0.23 19.33 -4.63
N ASN A 200 1.10 19.44 -4.62
CA ASN A 200 1.94 18.26 -4.67
C ASN A 200 1.77 17.44 -3.37
N ILE A 201 1.40 16.18 -3.53
CA ILE A 201 1.16 15.23 -2.45
C ILE A 201 2.37 14.31 -2.20
N ILE A 202 3.36 14.34 -3.10
CA ILE A 202 4.61 13.59 -2.99
C ILE A 202 5.65 14.44 -2.24
N ASP A 203 6.13 13.95 -1.11
CA ASP A 203 7.25 14.56 -0.36
C ASP A 203 8.55 13.78 -0.56
N GLU A 204 9.59 14.17 0.19
CA GLU A 204 10.89 13.50 0.18
C GLU A 204 10.81 11.99 0.42
N GLN A 205 9.99 11.54 1.39
CA GLN A 205 9.90 10.11 1.70
C GLN A 205 9.28 9.34 0.53
N ILE A 206 8.14 9.79 0.02
CA ILE A 206 7.46 9.16 -1.12
C ILE A 206 8.34 9.24 -2.38
N ALA A 207 8.95 10.41 -2.64
CA ALA A 207 9.80 10.62 -3.80
C ALA A 207 11.05 9.72 -3.76
N THR A 208 11.67 9.57 -2.59
CA THR A 208 12.83 8.68 -2.41
C THR A 208 12.44 7.22 -2.65
N ALA A 209 11.29 6.77 -2.15
CA ALA A 209 10.80 5.42 -2.39
C ALA A 209 10.57 5.18 -3.89
N LEU A 210 9.78 6.03 -4.55
CA LEU A 210 9.46 5.87 -5.97
C LEU A 210 10.71 5.98 -6.85
N LEU A 211 11.64 6.89 -6.55
CA LEU A 211 12.90 6.98 -7.28
C LEU A 211 13.77 5.71 -7.10
N THR A 212 13.76 5.09 -5.91
CA THR A 212 14.48 3.84 -5.66
C THR A 212 13.99 2.73 -6.59
N GLY A 213 12.67 2.60 -6.75
CA GLY A 213 12.07 1.61 -7.65
C GLY A 213 12.39 1.89 -9.12
N VAL A 214 12.28 3.15 -9.58
CA VAL A 214 12.66 3.55 -10.94
C VAL A 214 14.12 3.22 -11.24
N VAL A 215 15.04 3.60 -10.35
CA VAL A 215 16.49 3.34 -10.50
C VAL A 215 16.77 1.84 -10.50
N SER A 216 16.08 1.08 -9.66
CA SER A 216 16.21 -0.39 -9.64
C SER A 216 15.71 -1.04 -10.92
N ALA A 217 14.52 -0.67 -11.41
CA ALA A 217 13.90 -1.27 -12.59
C ALA A 217 14.65 -0.94 -13.90
N THR A 218 15.31 0.21 -13.94
CA THR A 218 16.11 0.67 -15.10
C THR A 218 17.58 0.25 -15.03
N ASP A 219 17.98 -0.50 -13.99
CA ASP A 219 19.38 -0.78 -13.65
C ASP A 219 20.25 0.48 -13.73
N ARG A 220 19.82 1.51 -12.98
CA ARG A 220 20.45 2.85 -12.95
C ARG A 220 20.47 3.51 -14.32
N PHE A 221 19.33 3.49 -14.99
CA PHE A 221 19.15 4.11 -16.31
C PHE A 221 20.06 3.53 -17.40
N SER A 222 20.48 2.27 -17.27
CA SER A 222 21.41 1.61 -18.21
C SER A 222 20.72 0.60 -19.13
N ASN A 223 19.52 0.14 -18.79
CA ASN A 223 18.80 -0.87 -19.56
C ASN A 223 17.78 -0.27 -20.54
N LYS A 224 17.13 -1.13 -21.34
CA LYS A 224 16.18 -0.75 -22.40
C LYS A 224 14.89 -0.07 -21.90
N ARG A 225 14.59 -0.15 -20.62
CA ARG A 225 13.42 0.53 -20.02
C ARG A 225 13.70 2.03 -19.80
N THR A 226 14.96 2.45 -19.90
CA THR A 226 15.37 3.85 -19.81
C THR A 226 14.94 4.62 -21.06
N ASN A 227 14.10 5.63 -20.86
CA ASN A 227 13.65 6.51 -21.93
C ASN A 227 13.59 7.98 -21.43
N PRO A 228 13.39 8.96 -22.33
CA PRO A 228 13.36 10.37 -21.93
C PRO A 228 12.30 10.72 -20.88
N GLU A 229 11.12 10.07 -20.89
CA GLU A 229 10.06 10.31 -19.91
C GLU A 229 10.46 9.84 -18.51
N VAL A 230 11.10 8.67 -18.42
CA VAL A 230 11.64 8.16 -17.15
C VAL A 230 12.71 9.08 -16.57
N MET A 231 13.57 9.65 -17.41
CA MET A 231 14.56 10.63 -16.94
C MET A 231 13.92 11.92 -16.45
N LYS A 232 12.87 12.41 -17.12
CA LYS A 232 12.09 13.57 -16.64
C LYS A 232 11.42 13.28 -15.30
N MET A 233 10.82 12.10 -15.16
CA MET A 233 10.21 11.63 -13.92
C MET A 233 11.24 11.56 -12.78
N ALA A 234 12.42 11.01 -13.04
CA ALA A 234 13.50 10.99 -12.06
C ALA A 234 13.92 12.41 -11.65
N ALA A 235 14.05 13.33 -12.60
CA ALA A 235 14.32 14.73 -12.31
C ALA A 235 13.23 15.41 -11.46
N GLN A 236 11.97 15.07 -11.70
CA GLN A 236 10.83 15.55 -10.93
C GLN A 236 10.82 14.98 -9.50
N LEU A 237 11.10 13.68 -9.33
CA LEU A 237 11.24 13.07 -8.00
C LEU A 237 12.40 13.72 -7.21
N MET A 238 13.52 14.01 -7.87
CA MET A 238 14.63 14.74 -7.26
C MET A 238 14.24 16.17 -6.86
N SER A 239 13.43 16.87 -7.66
CA SER A 239 12.94 18.21 -7.31
C SER A 239 11.97 18.21 -6.12
N TRP A 240 11.31 17.07 -5.86
CA TRP A 240 10.50 16.83 -4.65
C TRP A 240 11.30 16.34 -3.44
N GLY A 241 12.63 16.30 -3.54
CA GLY A 241 13.53 15.99 -2.43
C GLY A 241 14.03 14.56 -2.38
N ALA A 242 13.79 13.73 -3.41
CA ALA A 242 14.30 12.36 -3.40
C ALA A 242 15.82 12.30 -3.17
N ASN A 243 16.25 11.50 -2.20
CA ASN A 243 17.65 11.42 -1.80
C ASN A 243 18.48 10.53 -2.74
N GLN A 244 18.89 11.09 -3.88
CA GLN A 244 19.64 10.37 -4.91
C GLN A 244 20.95 9.75 -4.37
N GLN A 245 21.66 10.44 -3.48
CA GLN A 245 22.93 9.95 -2.94
C GLN A 245 22.73 8.69 -2.09
N LEU A 246 21.70 8.69 -1.23
CA LEU A 246 21.33 7.53 -0.43
C LEU A 246 20.95 6.34 -1.30
N ILE A 247 20.13 6.58 -2.33
CA ILE A 247 19.68 5.56 -3.29
C ILE A 247 20.88 4.95 -4.01
N ALA A 248 21.76 5.78 -4.56
CA ALA A 248 22.95 5.33 -5.30
C ALA A 248 23.86 4.47 -4.41
N ASN A 249 24.10 4.88 -3.16
CA ASN A 249 24.95 4.15 -2.22
C ASN A 249 24.34 2.80 -1.83
N LYS A 250 23.02 2.74 -1.59
CA LYS A 250 22.35 1.51 -1.12
C LYS A 250 22.13 0.48 -2.23
N LEU A 251 21.93 0.93 -3.46
CA LEU A 251 21.84 0.02 -4.62
C LEU A 251 23.21 -0.45 -5.13
N GLN A 252 24.33 0.13 -4.65
CA GLN A 252 25.70 -0.32 -4.99
C GLN A 252 26.20 -1.47 -4.11
N ASP A 253 25.49 -1.81 -3.03
CA ASP A 253 25.91 -2.88 -2.12
C ASP A 253 25.95 -4.24 -2.87
N PRO A 254 27.12 -4.93 -2.93
CA PRO A 254 27.30 -6.16 -3.70
C PRO A 254 26.47 -7.36 -3.21
N SER A 255 25.77 -7.23 -2.08
CA SER A 255 24.73 -8.17 -1.66
C SER A 255 23.45 -8.12 -2.53
N TYR A 256 23.25 -7.05 -3.31
CA TYR A 256 22.14 -6.89 -4.24
C TYR A 256 22.50 -7.41 -5.65
N LYS A 257 21.87 -8.52 -6.06
CA LYS A 257 21.90 -8.98 -7.46
C LYS A 257 20.55 -8.65 -8.11
N PRO A 258 20.45 -7.69 -9.05
CA PRO A 258 19.23 -7.50 -9.81
C PRO A 258 18.90 -8.79 -10.57
N LYS A 259 17.62 -9.21 -10.57
CA LYS A 259 17.18 -10.38 -11.35
C LYS A 259 17.46 -10.09 -12.84
N PRO A 260 18.04 -11.03 -13.59
CA PRO A 260 18.09 -10.89 -15.04
C PRO A 260 16.65 -10.93 -15.60
N SER A 261 16.39 -10.02 -16.54
CA SER A 261 15.16 -9.92 -17.34
C SER A 261 14.78 -11.25 -17.99
#